data_AF-Q109I0-F1
#
_entry.id   AF-Q109I0-F1
#
_cell.length_a   1.000
_cell.length_b   1.000
_cell.length_c   1.000
_cell.angle_alpha   90.00
_cell.angle_beta   90.00
_cell.angle_gamma   90.00
#
_symmetry.space_group_name_H-M   'P 1'
#
loop_
_entity.id
_entity.type
_entity.pdbx_description
1 polymer ?
#
loop_
_entity_poly.entity_id
_entity_poly.type
_entity_poly.pdbx_seq_one_letter_code
_entity_poly.pdbx_strand_id
1 'polypeptide(L)'
;MQEPTAPSTNPDPYLLLTGPTRAVVVCDPVYLEAVLRVKGSTESEDEDLSFFTVPLTDVNRPRETCLITREYTSKLSTLELTFGYVVRSVEATIKARIVDGSWPEEDGSSARFTACTSSLKHNGVLLLDSGDKRRKMRVDADGVVGLSRRVVSVEFEGELEVSVVTFDGSNICSKMEAEIRFVPEEVGESCVELDVGFCKMEITVAWSCLSLSCR
;
A
#
# COMPACT_ATOMS: atom_id res chain seq x y z
N MET A 1 -25.33 32.62 -23.15
CA MET A 1 -24.38 31.54 -23.49
C MET A 1 -23.82 31.05 -22.18
N GLN A 2 -24.02 29.77 -21.89
CA GLN A 2 -23.70 29.14 -20.61
C GLN A 2 -22.26 28.63 -20.73
N GLU A 3 -21.35 29.09 -19.87
CA GLU A 3 -20.00 28.54 -19.79
C GLU A 3 -20.09 27.03 -19.48
N PRO A 4 -19.30 26.18 -20.15
CA PRO A 4 -19.19 24.79 -19.74
C PRO A 4 -18.39 24.74 -18.44
N THR A 5 -19.09 24.57 -17.32
CA THR A 5 -18.49 24.22 -16.03
C THR A 5 -17.81 22.86 -16.20
N ALA A 6 -16.48 22.84 -16.26
CA ALA A 6 -15.71 21.61 -16.24
C ALA A 6 -16.09 20.82 -14.96
N PRO A 7 -16.25 19.49 -15.04
CA PRO A 7 -16.48 18.70 -13.84
C PRO A 7 -15.28 18.90 -12.92
N SER A 8 -15.51 19.47 -11.73
CA SER A 8 -14.52 19.52 -10.65
C SER A 8 -14.27 18.09 -10.21
N THR A 9 -13.44 17.39 -10.96
CA THR A 9 -12.80 16.16 -10.53
C THR A 9 -11.85 16.62 -9.46
N ASN A 10 -12.29 16.58 -8.20
CA ASN A 10 -11.43 16.84 -7.06
C ASN A 10 -10.34 15.75 -7.14
N PRO A 11 -9.13 16.07 -7.64
CA PRO A 11 -8.10 15.06 -7.80
C PRO A 11 -7.73 14.68 -6.38
N ASP A 12 -7.77 13.39 -6.06
CA ASP A 12 -7.19 12.91 -4.82
C ASP A 12 -5.76 13.48 -4.74
N PRO A 13 -5.45 14.35 -3.76
CA PRO A 13 -4.13 14.99 -3.70
C PRO A 13 -3.03 13.97 -3.36
N TYR A 14 -3.41 12.74 -3.04
CA TYR A 14 -2.50 11.66 -2.70
C TYR A 14 -2.35 10.69 -3.88
N LEU A 15 -1.10 10.53 -4.33
CA LEU A 15 -0.75 9.49 -5.29
C LEU A 15 -0.57 8.16 -4.55
N LEU A 16 -1.35 7.15 -4.91
CA LEU A 16 -1.14 5.79 -4.42
C LEU A 16 0.17 5.23 -5.00
N LEU A 17 1.17 5.07 -4.14
CA LEU A 17 2.43 4.42 -4.50
C LEU A 17 2.20 2.92 -4.67
N THR A 18 2.31 2.43 -5.90
CA THR A 18 2.18 0.99 -6.24
C THR A 18 3.50 0.23 -6.23
N GLY A 19 4.61 0.90 -5.89
CA GLY A 19 5.94 0.28 -5.77
C GLY A 19 6.30 -0.16 -4.35
N PRO A 20 7.44 -0.84 -4.15
CA PRO A 20 8.10 -1.81 -5.02
C PRO A 20 7.54 -3.24 -4.79
N THR A 21 7.95 -4.20 -5.62
CA THR A 21 7.62 -5.63 -5.44
C THR A 21 8.48 -6.33 -4.37
N ARG A 22 9.35 -5.58 -3.70
CA ARG A 22 10.20 -6.01 -2.58
C ARG A 22 10.43 -4.84 -1.62
N ALA A 23 10.79 -5.14 -0.39
CA ALA A 23 11.16 -4.14 0.59
C ALA A 23 12.54 -3.53 0.27
N VAL A 24 12.72 -2.28 0.71
CA VAL A 24 13.91 -1.48 0.45
C VAL A 24 14.81 -1.50 1.67
N VAL A 25 16.04 -1.99 1.50
CA VAL A 25 17.04 -2.06 2.58
C VAL A 25 17.92 -0.81 2.54
N VAL A 26 17.90 -0.03 3.62
CA VAL A 26 18.70 1.19 3.76
C VAL A 26 20.07 0.83 4.33
N CYS A 27 21.01 0.39 3.48
CA CYS A 27 22.40 0.09 3.90
C CYS A 27 23.45 1.01 3.30
N ASP A 28 23.29 1.36 2.02
CA ASP A 28 24.00 2.43 1.35
C ASP A 28 22.95 3.44 0.87
N PRO A 29 23.31 4.71 0.55
CA PRO A 29 22.29 5.72 0.28
C PRO A 29 21.28 5.23 -0.76
N VAL A 30 20.04 5.02 -0.31
CA VAL A 30 18.93 4.71 -1.20
C VAL A 30 18.44 6.05 -1.73
N TYR A 31 18.51 6.23 -3.04
CA TYR A 31 18.01 7.44 -3.67
C TYR A 31 16.54 7.29 -4.00
N LEU A 32 15.72 8.15 -3.41
CA LEU A 32 14.33 8.33 -3.81
C LEU A 32 14.26 9.46 -4.81
N GLU A 33 13.70 9.16 -5.98
CA GLU A 33 13.52 10.13 -7.05
C GLU A 33 12.03 10.42 -7.25
N ALA A 34 11.69 11.70 -7.35
CA ALA A 34 10.34 12.15 -7.65
C ALA A 34 10.41 13.28 -8.68
N VAL A 35 9.61 13.14 -9.75
CA VAL A 35 9.52 14.13 -10.82
C VAL A 35 8.10 14.67 -10.86
N LEU A 36 7.96 15.97 -10.63
CA LEU A 36 6.71 16.69 -10.81
C LEU A 36 6.66 17.24 -12.23
N ARG A 37 5.65 16.83 -13.00
CA ARG A 37 5.46 17.25 -14.39
C ARG A 37 4.13 17.97 -14.56
N VAL A 38 4.09 19.00 -15.38
CA VAL A 38 2.85 19.59 -15.89
C VAL A 38 2.45 18.81 -17.13
N LYS A 39 1.22 18.29 -17.15
CA LYS A 39 0.71 17.53 -18.28
C LYS A 39 0.29 18.47 -19.42
N GLY A 40 0.83 18.22 -20.61
CA GLY A 40 0.40 18.88 -21.84
C GLY A 40 -0.82 18.21 -22.47
N SER A 41 -1.25 18.66 -23.65
CA SER A 41 -2.33 18.00 -24.41
C SER A 41 -1.89 16.64 -24.96
N THR A 42 -0.57 16.48 -25.14
CA THR A 42 0.10 15.26 -25.57
C THR A 42 1.28 14.97 -24.65
N GLU A 43 1.76 13.73 -24.59
CA GLU A 43 2.94 13.38 -23.77
C GLU A 43 4.20 14.15 -24.20
N SER A 44 4.31 14.54 -25.47
CA SER A 44 5.40 15.38 -25.97
C SER A 44 5.35 16.83 -25.50
N GLU A 45 4.20 17.27 -24.96
CA GLU A 45 4.00 18.59 -24.36
C GLU A 45 4.11 18.55 -22.84
N ASP A 46 4.45 17.40 -22.24
CA ASP A 46 4.69 17.30 -20.80
C ASP A 46 5.98 18.04 -20.42
N GLU A 47 5.89 18.93 -19.44
CA GLU A 47 7.02 19.75 -18.99
C GLU A 47 7.41 19.40 -17.56
N ASP A 48 8.71 19.26 -17.31
CA ASP A 48 9.23 18.98 -15.97
C ASP A 48 9.18 20.26 -15.12
N LEU A 49 8.38 20.24 -14.05
CA LEU A 49 8.22 21.38 -13.14
C LEU A 49 9.25 21.33 -12.01
N SER A 50 9.49 20.15 -11.46
CA SER A 50 10.45 19.96 -10.38
C SER A 50 10.97 18.54 -10.33
N PHE A 51 12.23 18.40 -9.93
CA PHE A 51 12.92 17.13 -9.78
C PHE A 51 13.52 17.05 -8.37
N PHE A 52 13.27 15.93 -7.70
CA PHE A 52 13.78 15.64 -6.37
C PHE A 52 14.58 14.34 -6.43
N THR A 53 15.81 14.38 -5.96
CA THR A 53 16.62 13.19 -5.65
C THR A 53 17.04 13.28 -4.20
N VAL A 54 16.58 12.34 -3.41
CA VAL A 54 16.71 12.34 -1.96
C VAL A 54 17.54 11.13 -1.54
N PRO A 55 18.75 11.33 -0.97
CA PRO A 55 19.49 10.24 -0.38
C PRO A 55 18.91 9.88 0.99
N LEU A 56 18.34 8.68 1.11
CA LEU A 56 18.13 8.03 2.39
C LEU A 56 19.43 7.39 2.83
N THR A 57 20.24 8.17 3.53
CA THR A 57 21.52 7.72 4.07
C THR A 57 21.34 7.01 5.40
N ASP A 58 22.32 6.19 5.73
CA ASP A 58 22.40 5.53 7.02
C ASP A 58 22.83 6.39 8.21
N VAL A 59 23.22 7.63 7.92
CA VAL A 59 23.84 8.51 8.89
C VAL A 59 22.73 9.02 9.82
N ASN A 60 22.75 8.52 11.06
CA ASN A 60 21.69 8.65 12.09
C ASN A 60 20.50 7.67 11.94
N ARG A 61 20.78 6.37 11.69
CA ARG A 61 19.79 5.29 11.83
C ARG A 61 18.94 5.46 13.11
N PRO A 62 17.62 5.58 13.00
CA PRO A 62 16.73 5.39 14.14
C PRO A 62 17.04 4.05 14.82
N ARG A 63 17.09 4.06 16.16
CA ARG A 63 17.27 2.83 16.95
C ARG A 63 15.97 2.04 17.09
N GLU A 64 14.86 2.70 16.85
CA GLU A 64 13.50 2.19 16.98
C GLU A 64 12.74 2.46 15.70
N THR A 65 11.75 1.63 15.41
CA THR A 65 10.83 1.82 14.29
C THR A 65 10.06 3.12 14.46
N CYS A 66 10.01 3.95 13.42
CA CYS A 66 9.33 5.24 13.50
C CYS A 66 8.81 5.70 12.14
N LEU A 67 7.92 6.69 12.18
CA LEU A 67 7.50 7.42 10.99
C LEU A 67 8.45 8.61 10.78
N ILE A 68 9.00 8.74 9.58
CA ILE A 68 9.88 9.84 9.20
C ILE A 68 9.17 10.69 8.15
N THR A 69 9.04 11.98 8.44
CA THR A 69 8.60 12.99 7.48
C THR A 69 9.76 13.91 7.14
N ARG A 70 9.93 14.18 5.83
CA ARG A 70 10.95 15.07 5.29
C ARG A 70 10.33 15.96 4.23
N GLU A 71 10.69 17.23 4.26
CA GLU A 71 10.30 18.20 3.25
C GLU A 71 11.49 18.53 2.36
N TYR A 72 11.25 18.54 1.05
CA TYR A 72 12.23 18.91 0.04
C TYR A 72 11.65 20.05 -0.77
N THR A 73 12.20 21.26 -0.59
CA THR A 73 11.75 22.45 -1.31
C THR A 73 12.63 22.71 -2.52
N SER A 74 11.99 22.78 -3.68
CA SER A 74 12.57 23.25 -4.94
C SER A 74 12.14 24.71 -5.20
N LYS A 75 12.54 25.27 -6.35
CA LYS A 75 12.12 26.63 -6.72
C LYS A 75 10.61 26.79 -6.91
N LEU A 76 9.90 25.74 -7.32
CA LEU A 76 8.51 25.82 -7.79
C LEU A 76 7.54 24.95 -6.98
N SER A 77 8.05 24.09 -6.09
CA SER A 77 7.23 23.18 -5.30
C SER A 77 7.97 22.69 -4.06
N THR A 78 7.22 22.21 -3.07
CA THR A 78 7.72 21.46 -1.92
C THR A 78 7.15 20.05 -1.98
N LEU A 79 8.03 19.05 -1.92
CA LEU A 79 7.67 17.64 -1.77
C LEU A 79 7.76 17.28 -0.29
N GLU A 80 6.65 16.88 0.31
CA GLU A 80 6.64 16.19 1.60
C GLU A 80 6.69 14.68 1.36
N LEU A 81 7.69 14.02 1.93
CA LEU A 81 7.87 12.58 1.89
C LEU A 81 7.73 12.02 3.31
N THR A 82 6.74 11.16 3.50
CA THR A 82 6.50 10.43 4.74
C THR A 82 6.68 8.93 4.51
N PHE A 83 7.50 8.26 5.33
CA PHE A 83 7.73 6.82 5.24
C PHE A 83 7.97 6.18 6.61
N GLY A 84 7.62 4.90 6.74
CA GLY A 84 7.95 4.10 7.92
C GLY A 84 9.37 3.55 7.83
N TYR A 85 10.20 3.85 8.82
CA TYR A 85 11.52 3.26 8.99
C TYR A 85 11.41 2.08 9.96
N VAL A 86 11.60 0.85 9.48
CA VAL A 86 11.37 -0.38 10.26
C VAL A 86 12.69 -1.05 10.63
N VAL A 87 13.03 -1.02 11.92
CA VAL A 87 14.26 -1.61 12.45
C VAL A 87 14.10 -3.12 12.61
N ARG A 88 15.16 -3.89 12.32
CA ARG A 88 15.18 -5.36 12.41
C ARG A 88 13.96 -5.97 11.72
N SER A 89 13.81 -5.70 10.42
CA SER A 89 12.63 -6.09 9.66
C SER A 89 12.84 -7.34 8.80
N VAL A 90 11.72 -8.02 8.55
CA VAL A 90 11.56 -9.04 7.52
C VAL A 90 10.62 -8.54 6.44
N GLU A 91 10.75 -9.09 5.23
CA GLU A 91 9.81 -8.86 4.14
C GLU A 91 8.61 -9.81 4.29
N ALA A 92 7.41 -9.24 4.27
CA ALA A 92 6.16 -9.99 4.21
C ALA A 92 5.50 -9.80 2.84
N THR A 93 5.41 -10.88 2.07
CA THR A 93 4.66 -10.92 0.81
C THR A 93 3.28 -11.51 1.05
N ILE A 94 2.26 -10.67 0.89
CA ILE A 94 0.87 -10.97 1.22
C ILE A 94 0.11 -11.38 -0.04
N LYS A 95 -0.62 -12.50 0.07
CA LYS A 95 -1.59 -12.97 -0.91
C LYS A 95 -2.93 -13.16 -0.20
N ALA A 96 -4.01 -12.82 -0.89
CA ALA A 96 -5.37 -13.10 -0.44
C ALA A 96 -6.08 -13.97 -1.47
N ARG A 97 -6.78 -15.00 -1.03
CA ARG A 97 -7.52 -15.94 -1.87
C ARG A 97 -8.87 -16.25 -1.26
N ILE A 98 -9.94 -16.22 -2.05
CA ILE A 98 -11.26 -16.66 -1.63
C ILE A 98 -11.27 -18.20 -1.61
N VAL A 99 -11.62 -18.78 -0.46
CA VAL A 99 -11.63 -20.24 -0.24
C VAL A 99 -13.02 -20.82 0.02
N ASP A 100 -13.98 -19.97 0.42
CA ASP A 100 -15.37 -20.34 0.64
C ASP A 100 -16.28 -19.13 0.33
N GLY A 101 -17.46 -19.38 -0.23
CA GLY A 101 -18.37 -18.33 -0.71
C GLY A 101 -17.92 -17.65 -2.01
N SER A 102 -18.43 -16.44 -2.28
CA SER A 102 -18.14 -15.69 -3.50
C SER A 102 -18.14 -14.18 -3.25
N TRP A 103 -17.28 -13.44 -3.96
CA TRP A 103 -17.29 -11.98 -3.90
C TRP A 103 -18.46 -11.40 -4.70
N PRO A 104 -19.31 -10.53 -4.11
CA PRO A 104 -20.49 -9.97 -4.77
C PRO A 104 -20.09 -8.81 -5.72
N GLU A 105 -19.49 -9.15 -6.86
CA GLU A 105 -18.96 -8.19 -7.86
C GLU A 105 -20.02 -7.29 -8.52
N GLU A 106 -21.26 -7.75 -8.58
CA GLU A 106 -22.37 -7.04 -9.23
C GLU A 106 -23.16 -6.14 -8.27
N ASP A 107 -23.00 -6.34 -6.96
CA ASP A 107 -23.77 -5.61 -5.93
C ASP A 107 -23.13 -4.27 -5.55
N GLY A 108 -22.04 -3.88 -6.24
CA GLY A 108 -21.30 -2.65 -5.93
C GLY A 108 -20.44 -2.74 -4.67
N SER A 109 -20.23 -3.96 -4.15
CA SER A 109 -19.41 -4.18 -2.97
C SER A 109 -17.94 -3.84 -3.22
N SER A 110 -17.30 -3.25 -2.22
CA SER A 110 -15.90 -2.84 -2.28
C SER A 110 -15.11 -3.31 -1.08
N ALA A 111 -13.78 -3.36 -1.23
CA ALA A 111 -12.85 -3.81 -0.23
C ALA A 111 -11.70 -2.83 -0.08
N ARG A 112 -11.23 -2.68 1.15
CA ARG A 112 -9.96 -2.05 1.48
C ARG A 112 -9.12 -3.02 2.29
N PHE A 113 -7.92 -3.30 1.80
CA PHE A 113 -6.93 -4.12 2.49
C PHE A 113 -5.78 -3.24 2.95
N THR A 114 -5.46 -3.30 4.23
CA THR A 114 -4.37 -2.54 4.85
C THR A 114 -3.49 -3.49 5.64
N ALA A 115 -2.18 -3.27 5.64
CA ALA A 115 -1.23 -4.00 6.48
C ALA A 115 -0.33 -3.05 7.27
N CYS A 116 -0.08 -3.36 8.54
CA CYS A 116 0.80 -2.57 9.40
C CYS A 116 1.65 -3.45 10.33
N THR A 117 2.77 -2.90 10.78
CA THR A 117 3.62 -3.48 11.84
C THR A 117 3.27 -2.85 13.19
N SER A 118 3.59 -3.55 14.27
CA SER A 118 3.28 -3.17 15.67
C SER A 118 3.53 -1.71 16.02
N SER A 119 4.68 -1.14 15.64
CA SER A 119 5.04 0.25 15.97
C SER A 119 4.40 1.28 15.04
N LEU A 120 3.76 0.85 13.94
CA LEU A 120 3.18 1.71 12.91
C LEU A 120 1.69 1.41 12.65
N LYS A 121 0.94 0.97 13.68
CA LYS A 121 -0.48 0.58 13.55
C LYS A 121 -1.38 1.62 12.90
N HIS A 122 -1.11 2.90 13.13
CA HIS A 122 -1.90 4.01 12.56
C HIS A 122 -1.43 4.46 11.16
N ASN A 123 -0.35 3.87 10.64
CA ASN A 123 0.27 4.22 9.36
C ASN A 123 0.35 2.98 8.46
N GLY A 124 -0.79 2.32 8.29
CA GLY A 124 -0.88 1.09 7.51
C GLY A 124 -0.62 1.31 6.02
N VAL A 125 0.01 0.33 5.39
CA VAL A 125 0.24 0.28 3.96
C VAL A 125 -1.03 -0.22 3.29
N LEU A 126 -1.55 0.57 2.35
CA LEU A 126 -2.69 0.20 1.53
C LEU A 126 -2.28 -0.87 0.50
N LEU A 127 -2.85 -2.07 0.63
CA LEU A 127 -2.61 -3.19 -0.28
C LEU A 127 -3.61 -3.20 -1.44
N LEU A 128 -4.85 -2.82 -1.16
CA LEU A 128 -5.94 -2.70 -2.13
C LEU A 128 -6.93 -1.66 -1.64
N ASP A 129 -7.43 -0.83 -2.56
CA ASP A 129 -8.62 -0.02 -2.35
C ASP A 129 -9.49 -0.09 -3.61
N SER A 130 -10.67 -0.67 -3.45
CA SER A 130 -11.68 -0.78 -4.51
C SER A 130 -12.87 0.17 -4.27
N GLY A 131 -12.76 1.12 -3.33
CA GLY A 131 -13.83 1.99 -2.84
C GLY A 131 -14.22 3.17 -3.76
N ASP A 132 -13.67 3.25 -4.97
CA ASP A 132 -14.20 4.14 -6.02
C ASP A 132 -15.09 3.29 -6.95
N LYS A 133 -16.27 3.80 -7.31
CA LYS A 133 -17.25 3.14 -8.21
C LYS A 133 -16.64 2.70 -9.56
N ARG A 134 -15.43 3.17 -9.88
CA ARG A 134 -14.65 2.82 -11.08
C ARG A 134 -13.69 1.64 -10.90
N ARG A 135 -13.34 1.24 -9.67
CA ARG A 135 -12.38 0.15 -9.40
C ARG A 135 -13.08 -1.01 -8.71
N LYS A 136 -13.57 -1.97 -9.50
CA LYS A 136 -13.99 -3.27 -8.96
C LYS A 136 -12.78 -4.01 -8.38
N MET A 137 -12.97 -4.70 -7.26
CA MET A 137 -12.00 -5.68 -6.78
C MET A 137 -11.89 -6.79 -7.83
N ARG A 138 -10.67 -7.09 -8.28
CA ARG A 138 -10.44 -8.16 -9.25
C ARG A 138 -10.17 -9.46 -8.51
N VAL A 139 -10.89 -10.50 -8.88
CA VAL A 139 -10.65 -11.88 -8.44
C VAL A 139 -10.38 -12.71 -9.69
N ASP A 140 -9.32 -13.52 -9.67
CA ASP A 140 -9.05 -14.43 -10.79
C ASP A 140 -9.81 -15.76 -10.68
N ALA A 141 -9.64 -16.65 -11.66
CA ALA A 141 -10.33 -17.94 -11.71
C ALA A 141 -9.98 -18.87 -10.53
N ASP A 142 -8.84 -18.65 -9.88
CA ASP A 142 -8.39 -19.42 -8.70
C ASP A 142 -8.81 -18.75 -7.38
N GLY A 143 -9.64 -17.70 -7.44
CA GLY A 143 -10.10 -16.94 -6.29
C GLY A 143 -9.08 -15.94 -5.73
N VAL A 144 -7.95 -15.71 -6.41
CA VAL A 144 -6.90 -14.82 -5.91
C VAL A 144 -7.31 -13.37 -6.10
N VAL A 145 -7.19 -12.60 -5.03
CA VAL A 145 -7.50 -11.16 -5.02
C VAL A 145 -6.33 -10.39 -5.63
N GLY A 146 -6.65 -9.52 -6.59
CA GLY A 146 -5.71 -8.62 -7.25
C GLY A 146 -5.28 -7.45 -6.36
N LEU A 147 -4.39 -7.69 -5.39
CA LEU A 147 -3.80 -6.63 -4.58
C LEU A 147 -2.93 -5.69 -5.44
N SER A 148 -3.07 -4.38 -5.21
CA SER A 148 -2.27 -3.33 -5.87
C SER A 148 -0.84 -3.30 -5.34
N ARG A 149 -0.65 -3.65 -4.06
CA ARG A 149 0.64 -3.85 -3.42
C ARG A 149 0.58 -5.11 -2.57
N ARG A 150 1.67 -5.88 -2.56
CA ARG A 150 1.75 -7.17 -1.86
C ARG A 150 2.83 -7.23 -0.80
N VAL A 151 3.76 -6.29 -0.80
CA VAL A 151 4.95 -6.36 0.06
C VAL A 151 4.97 -5.24 1.10
N VAL A 152 5.19 -5.64 2.36
CA VAL A 152 5.39 -4.75 3.51
C VAL A 152 6.62 -5.19 4.32
N SER A 153 7.28 -4.22 4.96
CA SER A 153 8.33 -4.50 5.95
C SER A 153 7.70 -4.63 7.33
N VAL A 154 8.05 -5.67 8.06
CA VAL A 154 7.48 -5.98 9.39
C VAL A 154 8.61 -6.11 10.41
N GLU A 155 8.42 -5.56 11.60
CA GLU A 155 9.35 -5.71 12.71
C GLU A 155 9.44 -7.18 13.13
N PHE A 156 10.64 -7.75 13.18
CA PHE A 156 10.81 -9.17 13.49
C PHE A 156 10.32 -9.54 14.91
N GLU A 157 10.46 -8.63 15.88
CA GLU A 157 9.97 -8.80 17.25
C GLU A 157 8.55 -8.22 17.46
N GLY A 158 7.86 -7.86 16.37
CA GLY A 158 6.51 -7.33 16.38
C GLY A 158 5.48 -8.31 15.83
N GLU A 159 4.42 -7.77 15.23
CA GLU A 159 3.35 -8.51 14.56
C GLU A 159 3.06 -7.82 13.23
N LEU A 160 2.70 -8.60 12.22
CA LEU A 160 2.00 -8.10 11.05
C LEU A 160 0.51 -8.16 11.32
N GLU A 161 -0.18 -7.02 11.25
CA GLU A 161 -1.64 -6.95 11.25
C GLU A 161 -2.13 -6.69 9.83
N VAL A 162 -3.08 -7.49 9.36
CA VAL A 162 -3.79 -7.30 8.09
C VAL A 162 -5.26 -7.03 8.41
N SER A 163 -5.75 -5.87 7.98
CA SER A 163 -7.15 -5.46 8.12
C SER A 163 -7.83 -5.47 6.76
N VAL A 164 -9.01 -6.09 6.72
CA VAL A 164 -9.91 -6.10 5.56
C VAL A 164 -11.20 -5.41 5.96
N VAL A 165 -11.47 -4.29 5.32
CA VAL A 165 -12.73 -3.56 5.44
C VAL A 165 -13.54 -3.80 4.18
N THR A 166 -14.74 -4.33 4.33
CA THR A 166 -15.68 -4.49 3.22
C THR A 166 -16.83 -3.51 3.38
N PHE A 167 -17.29 -3.00 2.24
CA PHE A 167 -18.44 -2.11 2.16
C PHE A 167 -19.47 -2.78 1.27
N ASP A 168 -20.67 -2.99 1.82
CA ASP A 168 -21.83 -3.41 1.04
C ASP A 168 -22.30 -2.26 0.12
N GLY A 169 -22.54 -2.58 -1.14
CA GLY A 169 -23.08 -1.63 -2.12
C GLY A 169 -24.59 -1.43 -2.03
N SER A 170 -25.28 -2.11 -1.11
CA SER A 170 -26.69 -1.87 -0.82
C SER A 170 -26.95 -0.48 -0.20
N ASN A 171 -28.19 0.01 -0.28
CA ASN A 171 -28.61 1.29 0.33
C ASN A 171 -28.48 1.31 1.87
N ILE A 172 -28.19 0.17 2.49
CA ILE A 172 -27.88 0.05 3.91
C ILE A 172 -26.37 -0.15 3.97
N CYS A 173 -25.62 0.95 4.03
CA CYS A 173 -24.16 0.94 4.05
C CYS A 173 -23.65 0.17 5.28
N SER A 174 -23.50 -1.15 5.15
CA SER A 174 -22.97 -2.01 6.18
C SER A 174 -21.46 -2.11 5.96
N LYS A 175 -20.71 -1.67 6.98
CA LYS A 175 -19.25 -1.79 7.05
C LYS A 175 -18.94 -3.02 7.87
N MET A 176 -18.21 -3.96 7.30
CA MET A 176 -17.62 -5.08 8.03
C MET A 176 -16.11 -4.88 8.08
N GLU A 177 -15.51 -5.17 9.23
CA GLU A 177 -14.09 -5.02 9.48
C GLU A 177 -13.59 -6.30 10.13
N ALA A 178 -12.55 -6.89 9.52
CA ALA A 178 -11.97 -8.14 9.94
C ALA A 178 -10.45 -7.99 9.98
N GLU A 179 -9.84 -8.41 11.07
CA GLU A 179 -8.42 -8.23 11.34
C GLU A 179 -7.78 -9.56 11.71
N ILE A 180 -6.56 -9.78 11.22
CA ILE A 180 -5.75 -10.93 11.57
C ILE A 180 -4.32 -10.51 11.84
N ARG A 181 -3.64 -11.30 12.66
CA ARG A 181 -2.25 -11.05 13.04
C ARG A 181 -1.38 -12.25 12.75
N PHE A 182 -0.16 -11.97 12.34
CA PHE A 182 0.88 -12.97 12.11
C PHE A 182 2.11 -12.65 12.93
N VAL A 183 2.72 -13.70 13.48
CA VAL A 183 4.06 -13.63 14.06
C VAL A 183 5.07 -13.68 12.91
N PRO A 184 5.98 -12.71 12.79
CA PRO A 184 6.97 -12.68 11.73
C PRO A 184 7.96 -13.85 11.82
N GLU A 185 8.34 -14.39 10.67
CA GLU A 185 9.35 -15.44 10.53
C GLU A 185 10.52 -14.97 9.66
N GLU A 186 11.70 -15.58 9.79
CA GLU A 186 12.87 -15.25 8.95
C GLU A 186 12.67 -15.75 7.50
N VAL A 187 12.06 -16.92 7.37
CA VAL A 187 11.74 -17.56 6.10
C VAL A 187 10.57 -18.49 6.32
N GLY A 188 9.68 -18.60 5.34
CA GLY A 188 8.58 -19.54 5.40
C GLY A 188 7.28 -18.95 4.89
N GLU A 189 6.19 -19.56 5.29
CA GLU A 189 4.85 -19.14 4.93
C GLU A 189 3.93 -19.33 6.13
N SER A 190 3.15 -18.31 6.45
CA SER A 190 2.06 -18.39 7.43
C SER A 190 0.74 -18.16 6.70
N CYS A 191 -0.31 -18.83 7.16
CA CYS A 191 -1.60 -18.82 6.49
C CYS A 191 -2.74 -18.80 7.51
N VAL A 192 -3.73 -17.94 7.32
CA VAL A 192 -4.90 -17.80 8.20
C VAL A 192 -6.16 -17.55 7.37
N GLU A 193 -7.25 -18.24 7.71
CA GLU A 193 -8.57 -17.96 7.17
C GLU A 193 -9.25 -16.82 7.93
N LEU A 194 -9.88 -15.92 7.17
CA LEU A 194 -10.58 -14.73 7.63
C LEU A 194 -11.98 -14.69 7.03
N ASP A 195 -12.99 -14.58 7.88
CA ASP A 195 -14.38 -14.41 7.45
C ASP A 195 -14.70 -12.92 7.31
N VAL A 196 -15.09 -12.50 6.09
CA VAL A 196 -15.46 -11.10 5.79
C VAL A 196 -16.97 -10.91 5.58
N GLY A 197 -17.78 -11.87 6.06
CA GLY A 197 -19.23 -11.84 6.09
C GLY A 197 -19.90 -12.62 4.96
N PHE A 198 -19.53 -12.34 3.70
CA PHE A 198 -20.12 -13.01 2.52
C PHE A 198 -19.19 -14.07 1.88
N CYS A 199 -17.90 -14.05 2.23
CA CYS A 199 -16.94 -15.07 1.81
C CYS A 199 -15.86 -15.25 2.87
N LYS A 200 -15.18 -16.39 2.84
CA LYS A 200 -13.95 -16.59 3.61
C LYS A 200 -12.75 -16.42 2.70
N MET A 201 -11.78 -15.70 3.22
CA MET A 201 -10.52 -15.43 2.56
C MET A 201 -9.39 -16.07 3.33
N GLU A 202 -8.56 -16.81 2.62
CA GLU A 202 -7.26 -17.22 3.11
C GLU A 202 -6.25 -16.10 2.84
N ILE A 203 -5.62 -15.61 3.90
CA ILE A 203 -4.51 -14.67 3.82
C ILE A 203 -3.22 -15.45 4.05
N THR A 204 -2.37 -15.47 3.04
CA THR A 204 -1.06 -16.12 3.04
C THR A 204 0.03 -15.05 3.10
N VAL A 205 1.01 -15.25 3.97
CA VAL A 205 2.18 -14.39 4.12
C VAL A 205 3.42 -15.22 3.91
N ALA A 206 4.14 -14.96 2.81
CA ALA A 206 5.46 -15.50 2.59
C ALA A 206 6.52 -14.58 3.21
N TRP A 207 7.34 -15.13 4.09
CA TRP A 207 8.38 -14.41 4.82
C TRP A 207 9.73 -14.58 4.16
N SER A 208 10.50 -13.49 4.12
CA SER A 208 11.91 -13.59 3.75
C SER A 208 12.77 -12.54 4.45
N CYS A 209 13.99 -12.96 4.80
CA CYS A 209 15.03 -12.06 5.23
C CYS A 209 15.40 -11.08 4.12
N LEU A 210 15.55 -9.82 4.51
CA LEU A 210 16.05 -8.77 3.65
C LEU A 210 17.55 -8.97 3.42
N SER A 211 17.90 -9.63 2.32
CA SER A 211 19.31 -9.83 1.97
C SER A 211 19.92 -8.53 1.44
N LEU A 212 21.12 -8.22 1.95
CA LEU A 212 22.00 -7.23 1.35
C LEU A 212 22.56 -7.82 0.06
N SER A 213 21.88 -7.62 -1.06
CA SER A 213 22.56 -7.78 -2.34
C SER A 213 23.48 -6.58 -2.51
N CYS A 214 24.70 -6.66 -1.97
CA CYS A 214 25.79 -5.81 -2.41
C CYS A 214 25.91 -5.96 -3.92
N ARG A 215 25.68 -4.88 -4.66
CA ARG A 215 26.08 -4.78 -6.07
C ARG A 215 27.26 -3.82 -6.15
#